data_AF-A0A814D136-F1
#
_entry.id   AF-A0A814D136-F1
#
_cell.length_a   1.000
_cell.length_b   1.000
_cell.length_c   1.000
_cell.angle_alpha   90.00
_cell.angle_beta   90.00
_cell.angle_gamma   90.00
#
_symmetry.space_group_name_H-M   'P 1'
#
loop_
_entity.id
_entity.type
_entity.pdbx_description
1 polymer ?
#
loop_
_entity_poly.entity_id
_entity_poly.type
_entity_poly.pdbx_seq_one_letter_code
_entity_poly.pdbx_strand_id
1 'polypeptide(L)'
;MSQKQTQFMVLPNEVIYSIFHFLKTSDILRAFGQLNCRYDDLIRFHIKRIDLTDDWDGNLQDFKWICRSIQTLKINQYYIHWLRALDPKNNLSQYHQKPSFWTIIKNIFTCSQKMTRSSRYYLQRTILNVNYQFSQLHSLHLVNICEWTKVISNMNLKSLSLWFDDDHRYHREKGFIPQTVTRFSTNIAIEANKFHLGLIDLDVCISSMPHLLEIVERTPNLQRLSVTFADCFLQCYEKVNYTYSYFETIVANFRPLINLTHLCLSTKQINNRPTNERFPFDQVQLFIDQCYLKTSILRKVTLNFDYIMFNENLWSTIVRYKNTFDRFDFYASFTVNDIASIIETIQSNNDHFDYHIEDVDPKFSRAGFVHIYSLPFAFDKLHGFISCSELGSRSSFLSVRHLYLTRNYLARPISFESIARCMPNLISIDCNFSFDYSRDIKISPLISDQDILNYVRFFRFIAECRCRPEPCICFTQLSQLLDRMPRLQYLIISEHALRNGWYSLASLERLDFRQHDFKSSHRLPEHAPHLSTLFFDYELSSVNTLSSVDNLSDIVSSLYMGIPSLKFISLKTYRIPLPRLPYKKTRLPLPCQTIAKQALVHMQSKHNRLRHLTLNYEYAVMEFFLENM
;
A
#
# COMPACT_ATOMS: atom_id res chain seq x y z
N MET A 1 -7.90 -5.91 -54.30
CA MET A 1 -9.07 -5.44 -53.52
C MET A 1 -8.64 -4.22 -52.72
N SER A 2 -9.23 -3.05 -52.96
CA SER A 2 -8.95 -1.83 -52.19
C SER A 2 -9.59 -1.94 -50.80
N GLN A 3 -8.80 -1.95 -49.74
CA GLN A 3 -9.33 -1.81 -48.38
C GLN A 3 -10.02 -0.44 -48.28
N LYS A 4 -11.34 -0.43 -48.07
CA LYS A 4 -12.08 0.79 -47.76
C LYS A 4 -11.48 1.38 -46.47
N GLN A 5 -10.86 2.55 -46.58
CA GLN A 5 -10.42 3.32 -45.43
C GLN A 5 -11.64 3.62 -44.54
N THR A 6 -11.57 3.26 -43.27
CA THR A 6 -12.60 3.64 -42.29
C THR A 6 -12.52 5.17 -42.07
N GLN A 7 -13.64 5.83 -41.75
CA GLN A 7 -13.67 7.29 -41.45
C GLN A 7 -12.64 7.70 -40.37
N PHE A 8 -12.31 6.78 -39.48
CA PHE A 8 -11.29 6.95 -38.44
C PHE A 8 -9.86 7.11 -38.97
N MET A 9 -9.56 6.58 -40.17
CA MET A 9 -8.29 6.77 -40.85
C MET A 9 -8.12 8.17 -41.46
N VAL A 10 -9.14 9.04 -41.41
CA VAL A 10 -9.11 10.40 -41.99
C VAL A 10 -8.96 11.48 -40.91
N LEU A 11 -9.03 11.12 -39.63
CA LEU A 11 -8.96 12.09 -38.53
C LEU A 11 -7.59 12.80 -38.47
N PRO A 12 -7.55 14.13 -38.21
CA PRO A 12 -6.31 14.86 -37.99
C PRO A 12 -5.55 14.33 -36.77
N ASN A 13 -4.21 14.44 -36.80
CA ASN A 13 -3.35 13.95 -35.72
C ASN A 13 -3.67 14.65 -34.38
N GLU A 14 -4.09 15.91 -34.42
CA GLU A 14 -4.48 16.72 -33.27
C GLU A 14 -5.70 16.16 -32.54
N VAL A 15 -6.67 15.65 -33.31
CA VAL A 15 -7.88 15.01 -32.77
C VAL A 15 -7.53 13.68 -32.13
N ILE A 16 -6.72 12.86 -32.79
CA ILE A 16 -6.26 11.57 -32.23
C ILE A 16 -5.42 11.77 -30.97
N TYR A 17 -4.53 12.76 -30.98
CA TYR A 17 -3.71 13.10 -29.81
C TYR A 17 -4.57 13.52 -28.62
N SER A 18 -5.65 14.26 -28.88
CA SER A 18 -6.61 14.66 -27.85
C SER A 18 -7.38 13.47 -27.28
N ILE A 19 -7.71 12.46 -28.11
CA ILE A 19 -8.35 11.21 -27.65
C ILE A 19 -7.44 10.44 -26.69
N PHE A 20 -6.12 10.41 -26.93
CA PHE A 20 -5.18 9.69 -26.08
C PHE A 20 -5.19 10.17 -24.61
N HIS A 21 -5.51 11.44 -24.35
CA HIS A 21 -5.64 11.94 -22.98
C HIS A 21 -6.73 11.27 -22.14
N PHE A 22 -7.70 10.60 -22.80
CA PHE A 22 -8.80 9.90 -22.14
C PHE A 22 -8.62 8.39 -22.08
N LEU A 23 -7.52 7.85 -22.62
CA LEU A 23 -7.28 6.41 -22.74
C LEU A 23 -6.11 5.96 -21.86
N LYS A 24 -6.16 4.70 -21.39
CA LYS A 24 -5.00 4.07 -20.75
C LYS A 24 -3.93 3.76 -21.81
N THR A 25 -2.66 3.71 -21.39
CA THR A 25 -1.53 3.33 -22.27
C THR A 25 -1.78 2.00 -22.98
N SER A 26 -2.28 0.98 -22.29
CA SER A 26 -2.62 -0.32 -22.87
C SER A 26 -3.71 -0.22 -23.93
N ASP A 27 -4.74 0.60 -23.70
CA ASP A 27 -5.81 0.84 -24.67
C ASP A 27 -5.31 1.55 -25.92
N ILE A 28 -4.41 2.53 -25.77
CA ILE A 28 -3.78 3.22 -26.90
C ILE A 28 -2.97 2.21 -27.74
N LEU A 29 -2.12 1.41 -27.10
CA LEU A 29 -1.29 0.42 -27.79
C LEU A 29 -2.12 -0.66 -28.49
N ARG A 30 -3.18 -1.16 -27.85
CA ARG A 30 -4.07 -2.18 -28.42
C ARG A 30 -4.92 -1.62 -29.57
N ALA A 31 -5.56 -0.47 -29.36
CA ALA A 31 -6.51 0.11 -30.32
C ALA A 31 -5.82 0.86 -31.47
N PHE A 32 -4.58 1.31 -31.31
CA PHE A 32 -3.90 2.11 -32.34
C PHE A 32 -2.58 1.48 -32.81
N GLY A 33 -1.91 0.66 -32.00
CA GLY A 33 -0.67 -0.01 -32.38
C GLY A 33 -0.85 -1.14 -33.39
N GLN A 34 -2.06 -1.73 -33.48
CA GLN A 34 -2.35 -2.82 -34.44
C GLN A 34 -3.14 -2.36 -35.68
N LEU A 35 -3.77 -1.18 -35.62
CA LEU A 35 -4.79 -0.77 -36.59
C LEU A 35 -4.29 0.16 -37.70
N ASN A 36 -3.15 0.86 -37.53
CA ASN A 36 -2.57 1.68 -38.62
C ASN A 36 -1.16 2.22 -38.29
N CYS A 37 -0.16 1.97 -39.14
CA CYS A 37 1.19 2.55 -38.99
C CYS A 37 1.21 4.09 -39.06
N ARG A 38 0.11 4.71 -39.51
CA ARG A 38 -0.03 6.17 -39.65
C ARG A 38 0.22 6.93 -38.34
N TYR A 39 -0.17 6.38 -37.20
CA TYR A 39 -0.11 7.08 -35.91
C TYR A 39 1.07 6.64 -35.04
N ASP A 40 1.99 5.83 -35.57
CA ASP A 40 3.13 5.29 -34.81
C ASP A 40 3.94 6.38 -34.13
N ASP A 41 4.30 7.43 -34.86
CA ASP A 41 5.09 8.54 -34.33
C ASP A 41 4.30 9.33 -33.28
N LEU A 42 2.99 9.50 -33.48
CA LEU A 42 2.11 10.18 -32.55
C LEU A 42 1.99 9.41 -31.23
N ILE A 43 1.84 8.08 -31.30
CA ILE A 43 1.78 7.19 -30.15
C ILE A 43 3.12 7.18 -29.40
N ARG A 44 4.23 7.07 -30.12
CA ARG A 44 5.59 7.14 -29.54
C ARG A 44 5.92 8.51 -28.95
N PHE A 45 5.32 9.57 -29.48
CA PHE A 45 5.42 10.91 -28.93
C PHE A 45 4.60 11.03 -27.64
N HIS A 46 3.37 10.50 -27.62
CA HIS A 46 2.47 10.56 -26.47
C HIS A 46 2.91 9.66 -25.30
N ILE A 47 3.22 8.39 -25.57
CA ILE A 47 3.57 7.40 -24.56
C ILE A 47 5.06 7.51 -24.23
N LYS A 48 5.38 8.28 -23.19
CA LYS A 48 6.74 8.39 -22.64
C LYS A 48 6.99 7.55 -21.39
N ARG A 49 5.92 7.08 -20.75
CA ARG A 49 5.98 6.28 -19.53
C ARG A 49 5.19 4.98 -19.71
N ILE A 50 5.79 3.89 -19.25
CA ILE A 50 5.12 2.58 -19.14
C ILE A 50 5.20 2.11 -17.71
N ASP A 51 4.08 1.60 -17.21
CA ASP A 51 3.97 0.94 -15.92
C ASP A 51 3.49 -0.50 -16.14
N LEU A 52 4.36 -1.47 -15.84
CA LEU A 52 4.10 -2.90 -15.94
C LEU A 52 3.77 -3.51 -14.56
N THR A 53 3.43 -2.71 -13.55
CA THR A 53 3.05 -3.25 -12.23
C THR A 53 1.55 -3.32 -12.02
N ASP A 54 0.79 -2.50 -12.74
CA ASP A 54 -0.66 -2.32 -12.57
C ASP A 54 -1.35 -2.57 -13.92
N ASP A 55 -2.31 -3.49 -13.99
CA ASP A 55 -3.26 -3.68 -15.11
C ASP A 55 -2.67 -3.55 -16.53
N TRP A 56 -1.48 -4.12 -16.77
CA TRP A 56 -0.89 -4.16 -18.11
C TRP A 56 -1.49 -5.32 -18.92
N ASP A 57 -2.39 -4.99 -19.83
CA ASP A 57 -3.04 -5.94 -20.75
C ASP A 57 -2.29 -6.12 -22.09
N GLY A 58 -1.20 -5.40 -22.31
CA GLY A 58 -0.41 -5.47 -23.55
C GLY A 58 0.48 -6.73 -23.61
N ASN A 59 0.87 -7.15 -24.81
CA ASN A 59 1.77 -8.31 -24.97
C ASN A 59 3.24 -7.88 -25.15
N LEU A 60 4.15 -8.86 -25.20
CA LEU A 60 5.60 -8.62 -25.40
C LEU A 60 5.91 -7.88 -26.71
N GLN A 61 5.14 -8.08 -27.79
CA GLN A 61 5.36 -7.40 -29.06
C GLN A 61 5.00 -5.92 -28.97
N ASP A 62 3.89 -5.59 -28.30
CA ASP A 62 3.49 -4.21 -28.04
C ASP A 62 4.60 -3.50 -27.24
N PHE A 63 5.13 -4.17 -26.20
CA PHE A 63 6.27 -3.68 -25.44
C PHE A 63 7.51 -3.49 -26.31
N LYS A 64 7.89 -4.48 -27.13
CA LYS A 64 9.04 -4.38 -28.07
C LYS A 64 8.94 -3.19 -29.01
N TRP A 65 7.73 -2.89 -29.48
CA TRP A 65 7.48 -1.80 -30.41
C TRP A 65 7.65 -0.43 -29.74
N ILE A 66 7.10 -0.25 -28.54
CA ILE A 66 7.10 1.05 -27.84
C ILE A 66 8.38 1.28 -27.01
N CYS A 67 9.09 0.24 -26.58
CA CYS A 67 10.17 0.37 -25.61
C CYS A 67 11.39 1.18 -26.09
N ARG A 68 11.49 1.46 -27.40
CA ARG A 68 12.54 2.30 -27.98
C ARG A 68 12.31 3.80 -27.78
N SER A 69 11.06 4.22 -27.53
CA SER A 69 10.67 5.63 -27.40
C SER A 69 10.34 6.06 -25.97
N ILE A 70 10.28 5.11 -25.03
CA ILE A 70 9.96 5.40 -23.65
C ILE A 70 11.14 6.03 -22.93
N GLN A 71 10.79 6.88 -21.98
CA GLN A 71 11.70 7.62 -21.13
C GLN A 71 11.65 7.15 -19.68
N THR A 72 10.51 6.61 -19.26
CA THR A 72 10.28 6.07 -17.91
C THR A 72 9.66 4.68 -17.98
N LEU A 73 10.23 3.74 -17.23
CA LEU A 73 9.71 2.38 -17.11
C LEU A 73 9.53 2.03 -15.63
N LYS A 74 8.35 1.55 -15.26
CA LYS A 74 8.11 0.88 -13.98
C LYS A 74 7.81 -0.59 -14.26
N ILE A 75 8.52 -1.50 -13.60
CA ILE A 75 8.48 -2.94 -13.91
C ILE A 75 8.62 -3.76 -12.64
N ASN A 76 7.80 -4.81 -12.51
CA ASN A 76 7.92 -5.78 -11.41
C ASN A 76 8.73 -7.03 -11.83
N GLN A 77 9.01 -7.88 -10.85
CA GLN A 77 9.72 -9.16 -11.04
C GLN A 77 9.08 -10.10 -12.07
N TYR A 78 7.79 -9.96 -12.40
CA TYR A 78 7.11 -10.85 -13.34
C TYR A 78 7.45 -10.50 -14.79
N TYR A 79 7.61 -9.22 -15.11
CA TYR A 79 7.86 -8.75 -16.49
C TYR A 79 9.34 -8.56 -16.82
N ILE A 80 10.25 -8.73 -15.87
CA ILE A 80 11.70 -8.56 -16.07
C ILE A 80 12.26 -9.39 -17.25
N HIS A 81 11.66 -10.55 -17.52
CA HIS A 81 12.04 -11.42 -18.64
C HIS A 81 11.81 -10.75 -20.02
N TRP A 82 10.92 -9.76 -20.12
CA TRP A 82 10.71 -8.99 -21.35
C TRP A 82 11.92 -8.16 -21.72
N LEU A 83 12.66 -7.64 -20.73
CA LEU A 83 13.90 -6.88 -20.99
C LEU A 83 14.97 -7.77 -21.63
N ARG A 84 14.99 -9.06 -21.33
CA ARG A 84 15.93 -10.03 -21.94
C ARG A 84 15.56 -10.37 -23.36
N ALA A 85 14.26 -10.46 -23.65
CA ALA A 85 13.75 -10.74 -24.99
C ALA A 85 14.03 -9.60 -25.99
N LEU A 86 14.52 -8.45 -25.50
CA LEU A 86 15.02 -7.34 -26.30
C LEU A 86 16.49 -7.48 -26.68
N ASP A 87 17.27 -8.30 -25.95
CA ASP A 87 18.69 -8.47 -26.23
C ASP A 87 18.89 -9.24 -27.55
N PRO A 88 19.47 -8.61 -28.60
CA PRO A 88 19.68 -9.26 -29.89
C PRO A 88 20.70 -10.41 -29.81
N LYS A 89 21.52 -10.51 -28.76
CA LYS A 89 22.47 -11.61 -28.55
C LYS A 89 21.83 -12.83 -27.90
N ASN A 90 20.62 -12.71 -27.36
CA ASN A 90 19.84 -13.85 -26.88
C ASN A 90 19.09 -14.48 -28.07
N ASN A 91 19.76 -15.39 -28.78
CA ASN A 91 19.06 -16.34 -29.64
C ASN A 91 18.16 -17.21 -28.77
N LEU A 92 16.84 -17.01 -28.88
CA LEU A 92 15.78 -17.70 -28.14
C LEU A 92 15.71 -19.22 -28.37
N SER A 93 16.72 -19.85 -28.98
CA SER A 93 16.70 -21.25 -29.40
C SER A 93 17.02 -22.29 -28.31
N GLN A 94 17.36 -21.89 -27.07
CA GLN A 94 17.77 -22.86 -26.03
C GLN A 94 16.97 -22.87 -24.71
N TYR A 95 15.86 -22.14 -24.60
CA TYR A 95 14.99 -22.22 -23.41
C TYR A 95 13.56 -22.61 -23.78
N HIS A 96 13.42 -23.84 -24.28
CA HIS A 96 12.14 -24.57 -24.30
C HIS A 96 11.83 -25.27 -22.97
N GLN A 97 12.32 -24.76 -21.85
CA GLN A 97 11.56 -24.90 -20.60
C GLN A 97 10.66 -23.68 -20.49
N LYS A 98 9.56 -23.71 -21.24
CA LYS A 98 8.40 -22.90 -20.89
C LYS A 98 8.18 -23.16 -19.40
N PRO A 99 8.23 -22.15 -18.52
CA PRO A 99 7.56 -22.30 -17.24
C PRO A 99 6.17 -22.77 -17.61
N SER A 100 5.70 -23.87 -17.00
CA SER A 100 4.41 -24.44 -17.39
C SER A 100 3.40 -23.30 -17.49
N PHE A 101 2.50 -23.34 -18.47
CA PHE A 101 1.44 -22.33 -18.62
C PHE A 101 0.80 -21.99 -17.26
N TRP A 102 0.65 -23.01 -16.42
CA TRP A 102 0.25 -22.96 -15.01
C TRP A 102 1.15 -22.15 -14.05
N THR A 103 2.46 -22.10 -14.26
CA THR A 103 3.41 -21.27 -13.48
C THR A 103 3.31 -19.79 -13.85
N ILE A 104 3.10 -19.48 -15.13
CA ILE A 104 2.90 -18.10 -15.61
C ILE A 104 1.50 -17.63 -15.17
N ILE A 105 0.47 -18.46 -15.34
CA ILE A 105 -0.88 -18.20 -14.81
C ILE A 105 -0.86 -18.05 -13.30
N LYS A 106 -0.21 -18.95 -12.54
CA LYS A 106 -0.10 -18.77 -11.08
C LYS A 106 0.49 -17.41 -10.70
N ASN A 107 1.46 -16.90 -11.46
CA ASN A 107 2.15 -15.65 -11.13
C ASN A 107 1.41 -14.39 -11.63
N ILE A 108 0.66 -14.48 -12.73
CA ILE A 108 -0.19 -13.41 -13.25
C ILE A 108 -1.45 -13.25 -12.38
N PHE A 109 -2.04 -14.36 -11.92
CA PHE A 109 -3.29 -14.34 -11.15
C PHE A 109 -3.09 -14.26 -9.63
N THR A 110 -1.87 -14.44 -9.10
CA THR A 110 -1.55 -14.15 -7.68
C THR A 110 -1.05 -12.72 -7.46
N CYS A 111 -1.46 -11.76 -8.30
CA CYS A 111 -1.15 -10.33 -8.11
C CYS A 111 -1.61 -9.73 -6.76
N SER A 112 -2.27 -10.51 -5.88
CA SER A 112 -2.55 -10.14 -4.49
C SER A 112 -1.90 -11.04 -3.43
N GLN A 113 -1.08 -12.04 -3.76
CA GLN A 113 -0.53 -12.99 -2.78
C GLN A 113 0.99 -12.97 -2.68
N LYS A 114 1.46 -13.02 -1.42
CA LYS A 114 2.87 -13.08 -1.03
C LYS A 114 3.47 -14.38 -1.57
N MET A 115 4.09 -14.30 -2.75
CA MET A 115 4.90 -15.38 -3.33
C MET A 115 5.76 -16.07 -2.26
N THR A 116 5.59 -17.38 -2.11
CA THR A 116 6.40 -18.19 -1.18
C THR A 116 7.89 -18.08 -1.53
N ARG A 117 8.74 -17.98 -0.48
CA ARG A 117 10.21 -17.80 -0.59
C ARG A 117 10.88 -18.73 -1.61
N SER A 118 10.42 -19.97 -1.75
CA SER A 118 10.98 -20.98 -2.65
C SER A 118 10.77 -20.70 -4.15
N SER A 119 9.67 -20.04 -4.53
CA SER A 119 9.36 -19.71 -5.93
C SER A 119 10.14 -18.49 -6.43
N ARG A 120 10.49 -17.57 -5.53
CA ARG A 120 11.37 -16.42 -5.81
C ARG A 120 12.77 -16.88 -6.27
N TYR A 121 13.32 -17.91 -5.61
CA TYR A 121 14.65 -18.45 -5.93
C TYR A 121 14.74 -19.13 -7.32
N TYR A 122 13.67 -19.77 -7.80
CA TYR A 122 13.69 -20.52 -9.06
C TYR A 122 13.57 -19.65 -10.32
N LEU A 123 12.73 -18.59 -10.31
CA LEU A 123 12.74 -17.61 -11.40
C LEU A 123 14.05 -16.78 -11.38
N GLN A 124 14.54 -16.39 -10.20
CA GLN A 124 15.73 -15.53 -10.07
C GLN A 124 17.00 -16.12 -10.67
N ARG A 125 17.31 -17.41 -10.43
CA ARG A 125 18.58 -18.00 -10.92
C ARG A 125 18.69 -18.05 -12.45
N THR A 126 17.58 -18.04 -13.16
CA THR A 126 17.57 -18.17 -14.62
C THR A 126 17.56 -16.81 -15.32
N ILE A 127 17.34 -15.69 -14.61
CA ILE A 127 16.95 -14.36 -15.16
C ILE A 127 18.09 -13.31 -15.22
N LEU A 128 19.30 -13.65 -14.83
CA LEU A 128 20.33 -12.64 -14.52
C LEU A 128 21.35 -12.40 -15.65
N ASN A 129 20.92 -11.78 -16.74
CA ASN A 129 21.76 -10.97 -17.64
C ASN A 129 20.83 -10.30 -18.66
N VAL A 130 20.72 -8.97 -18.59
CA VAL A 130 20.03 -8.12 -19.57
C VAL A 130 21.11 -7.24 -20.19
N ASN A 131 21.50 -7.49 -21.44
CA ASN A 131 22.49 -6.62 -22.12
C ASN A 131 21.84 -5.61 -23.08
N TYR A 132 20.53 -5.43 -23.01
CA TYR A 132 19.84 -4.47 -23.87
C TYR A 132 20.00 -3.04 -23.33
N GLN A 133 20.53 -2.15 -24.17
CA GLN A 133 20.67 -0.73 -23.86
C GLN A 133 19.43 0.04 -24.34
N PHE A 134 18.71 0.64 -23.40
CA PHE A 134 17.62 1.55 -23.72
C PHE A 134 18.17 2.96 -23.98
N SER A 135 18.18 3.39 -25.24
CA SER A 135 18.80 4.66 -25.63
C SER A 135 18.11 5.91 -25.07
N GLN A 136 16.79 5.87 -24.88
CA GLN A 136 16.00 7.02 -24.40
C GLN A 136 15.56 6.92 -22.95
N LEU A 137 15.75 5.75 -22.32
CA LEU A 137 15.30 5.51 -20.95
C LEU A 137 16.21 6.24 -19.97
N HIS A 138 15.64 7.20 -19.25
CA HIS A 138 16.37 7.97 -18.23
C HIS A 138 15.89 7.66 -16.81
N SER A 139 14.70 7.05 -16.64
CA SER A 139 14.15 6.70 -15.34
C SER A 139 13.63 5.26 -15.31
N LEU A 140 14.00 4.51 -14.27
CA LEU A 140 13.61 3.13 -14.08
C LEU A 140 13.13 2.89 -12.64
N HIS A 141 11.95 2.29 -12.49
CA HIS A 141 11.40 1.86 -11.22
C HIS A 141 11.29 0.33 -11.21
N LEU A 142 12.01 -0.31 -10.31
CA LEU A 142 12.06 -1.76 -10.16
C LEU A 142 11.29 -2.19 -8.91
N VAL A 143 10.27 -3.03 -9.09
CA VAL A 143 9.42 -3.55 -8.00
C VAL A 143 9.69 -5.03 -7.75
N ASN A 144 10.11 -5.37 -6.54
CA ASN A 144 10.46 -6.74 -6.10
C ASN A 144 11.59 -7.41 -6.93
N ILE A 145 12.47 -6.66 -7.57
CA ILE A 145 13.57 -7.20 -8.39
C ILE A 145 14.87 -7.24 -7.58
N CYS A 146 15.31 -8.45 -7.25
CA CYS A 146 16.63 -8.70 -6.68
C CYS A 146 17.74 -8.64 -7.74
N GLU A 147 18.98 -8.41 -7.32
CA GLU A 147 20.14 -8.30 -8.22
C GLU A 147 19.95 -7.25 -9.33
N TRP A 148 19.24 -6.17 -8.98
CA TRP A 148 18.88 -5.07 -9.88
C TRP A 148 20.10 -4.45 -10.57
N THR A 149 21.28 -4.51 -9.94
CA THR A 149 22.54 -4.01 -10.51
C THR A 149 22.91 -4.72 -11.81
N LYS A 150 22.58 -6.02 -11.94
CA LYS A 150 22.77 -6.78 -13.19
C LYS A 150 21.77 -6.42 -14.28
N VAL A 151 20.61 -5.88 -13.90
CA VAL A 151 19.59 -5.42 -14.84
C VAL A 151 20.00 -4.10 -15.46
N ILE A 152 20.59 -3.21 -14.65
CA ILE A 152 20.83 -1.82 -15.05
C ILE A 152 22.27 -1.52 -15.43
N SER A 153 23.19 -2.48 -15.34
CA SER A 153 24.65 -2.28 -15.51
C SER A 153 25.03 -1.59 -16.83
N ASN A 154 24.22 -1.77 -17.88
CA ASN A 154 24.45 -1.21 -19.21
C ASN A 154 23.48 -0.06 -19.57
N MET A 155 22.74 0.47 -18.60
CA MET A 155 21.75 1.53 -18.82
C MET A 155 22.30 2.89 -18.37
N ASN A 156 22.12 3.92 -19.22
CA ASN A 156 22.49 5.31 -18.90
C ASN A 156 21.33 6.04 -18.20
N LEU A 157 20.97 5.56 -17.01
CA LEU A 157 19.85 6.09 -16.23
C LEU A 157 20.26 7.37 -15.48
N LYS A 158 19.36 8.35 -15.43
CA LYS A 158 19.44 9.52 -14.53
C LYS A 158 18.71 9.28 -13.21
N SER A 159 17.67 8.45 -13.21
CA SER A 159 16.82 8.17 -12.06
C SER A 159 16.58 6.67 -11.89
N LEU A 160 16.70 6.19 -10.67
CA LEU A 160 16.47 4.79 -10.30
C LEU A 160 15.65 4.70 -9.01
N SER A 161 14.58 3.94 -9.03
CA SER A 161 13.74 3.64 -7.86
C SER A 161 13.69 2.14 -7.63
N LEU A 162 13.90 1.71 -6.39
CA LEU A 162 13.80 0.31 -5.95
C LEU A 162 12.71 0.18 -4.90
N TRP A 163 11.73 -0.69 -5.11
CA TRP A 163 10.62 -0.86 -4.17
C TRP A 163 10.32 -2.33 -3.92
N PHE A 164 10.13 -2.70 -2.65
CA PHE A 164 9.81 -4.06 -2.24
C PHE A 164 8.56 -4.09 -1.36
N ASP A 165 7.56 -4.89 -1.72
CA ASP A 165 6.20 -4.76 -1.17
C ASP A 165 6.04 -5.33 0.25
N ASP A 166 6.87 -6.30 0.70
CA ASP A 166 6.96 -6.70 2.11
C ASP A 166 8.06 -7.76 2.39
N ASP A 167 8.68 -7.67 3.57
CA ASP A 167 9.54 -8.67 4.24
C ASP A 167 11.00 -8.83 3.75
N HIS A 168 11.52 -7.85 3.00
CA HIS A 168 12.92 -7.81 2.55
C HIS A 168 13.79 -6.94 3.46
N ARG A 169 13.88 -7.29 4.75
CA ARG A 169 14.62 -6.47 5.74
C ARG A 169 16.11 -6.35 5.46
N TYR A 170 16.69 -7.26 4.69
CA TYR A 170 18.10 -7.23 4.32
C TYR A 170 18.27 -7.85 2.94
N HIS A 171 18.60 -7.03 1.94
CA HIS A 171 19.07 -7.53 0.65
C HIS A 171 20.58 -7.28 0.57
N ARG A 172 21.37 -8.36 0.54
CA ARG A 172 22.82 -8.27 0.31
C ARG A 172 23.09 -8.14 -1.18
N GLU A 173 22.93 -6.92 -1.69
CA GLU A 173 23.33 -6.56 -3.06
C GLU A 173 24.84 -6.34 -3.13
N LYS A 174 25.49 -6.86 -4.18
CA LYS A 174 26.94 -6.68 -4.36
C LYS A 174 27.31 -5.52 -5.28
N GLY A 175 26.43 -5.13 -6.21
CA GLY A 175 26.73 -4.07 -7.17
C GLY A 175 26.50 -2.65 -6.63
N PHE A 176 27.06 -1.66 -7.33
CA PHE A 176 27.00 -0.24 -7.00
C PHE A 176 25.87 0.46 -7.78
N ILE A 177 25.41 1.61 -7.26
CA ILE A 177 24.55 2.51 -8.04
C ILE A 177 25.37 3.05 -9.22
N PRO A 178 24.87 3.01 -10.47
CA PRO A 178 25.58 3.53 -11.62
C PRO A 178 25.84 5.04 -11.50
N GLN A 179 27.06 5.49 -11.85
CA GLN A 179 27.47 6.89 -11.72
C GLN A 179 26.62 7.89 -12.52
N THR A 180 25.88 7.41 -13.53
CA THR A 180 24.96 8.24 -14.33
C THR A 180 23.71 8.63 -13.55
N VAL A 181 23.37 7.90 -12.48
CA VAL A 181 22.17 8.13 -11.67
C VAL A 181 22.41 9.32 -10.76
N THR A 182 21.59 10.37 -10.92
CA THR A 182 21.60 11.54 -10.05
C THR A 182 20.46 11.51 -9.03
N ARG A 183 19.42 10.71 -9.28
CA ARG A 183 18.24 10.55 -8.39
C ARG A 183 18.04 9.09 -8.02
N PHE A 184 18.08 8.78 -6.73
CA PHE A 184 17.94 7.41 -6.24
C PHE A 184 16.91 7.29 -5.12
N SER A 185 15.99 6.32 -5.23
CA SER A 185 14.99 6.04 -4.20
C SER A 185 14.92 4.55 -3.84
N THR A 186 14.79 4.22 -2.55
CA THR A 186 14.67 2.85 -2.05
C THR A 186 13.91 2.74 -0.73
N ASN A 187 13.04 1.73 -0.60
CA ASN A 187 12.39 1.40 0.69
C ASN A 187 13.11 0.32 1.51
N ILE A 188 14.27 -0.16 1.04
CA ILE A 188 15.16 -1.08 1.77
C ILE A 188 16.50 -0.42 2.08
N ALA A 189 17.12 -0.85 3.18
CA ALA A 189 18.47 -0.42 3.54
C ALA A 189 19.52 -0.99 2.57
N ILE A 190 20.42 -0.13 2.11
CA ILE A 190 21.53 -0.46 1.19
C ILE A 190 22.84 -0.06 1.85
N GLU A 191 23.87 -0.90 1.72
CA GLU A 191 25.21 -0.62 2.25
C GLU A 191 25.73 0.74 1.75
N ALA A 192 26.29 1.56 2.64
CA ALA A 192 26.74 2.91 2.31
C ALA A 192 27.80 2.93 1.19
N ASN A 193 28.63 1.89 1.09
CA ASN A 193 29.63 1.78 0.03
C ASN A 193 29.05 1.72 -1.40
N LYS A 194 27.74 1.52 -1.58
CA LYS A 194 27.10 1.48 -2.91
C LYS A 194 26.76 2.86 -3.48
N PHE A 195 26.83 3.90 -2.66
CA PHE A 195 26.52 5.28 -3.03
C PHE A 195 27.76 6.01 -3.56
N HIS A 196 27.55 7.08 -4.34
CA HIS A 196 28.62 7.83 -5.00
C HIS A 196 28.34 9.34 -5.07
N LEU A 197 29.40 10.12 -5.31
CA LEU A 197 29.39 11.58 -5.28
C LEU A 197 28.47 12.27 -6.30
N GLY A 198 28.11 11.58 -7.40
CA GLY A 198 27.19 12.09 -8.43
C GLY A 198 25.71 12.14 -8.03
N LEU A 199 25.33 11.62 -6.86
CA LEU A 199 23.94 11.66 -6.38
C LEU A 199 23.56 13.05 -5.87
N ILE A 200 22.39 13.53 -6.29
CA ILE A 200 21.85 14.87 -5.98
C ILE A 200 20.55 14.76 -5.18
N ASP A 201 19.64 13.86 -5.59
CA ASP A 201 18.38 13.60 -4.89
C ASP A 201 18.38 12.17 -4.36
N LEU A 202 18.15 12.03 -3.05
CA LEU A 202 18.18 10.75 -2.36
C LEU A 202 16.92 10.54 -1.53
N ASP A 203 16.29 9.37 -1.67
CA ASP A 203 15.22 8.90 -0.81
C ASP A 203 15.52 7.48 -0.34
N VAL A 204 15.93 7.32 0.93
CA VAL A 204 16.54 6.08 1.41
C VAL A 204 15.90 5.60 2.70
N CYS A 205 15.79 4.28 2.80
CA CYS A 205 15.51 3.60 4.06
C CYS A 205 16.82 3.29 4.79
N ILE A 206 16.92 3.63 6.08
CA ILE A 206 18.12 3.42 6.90
C ILE A 206 17.80 2.61 8.15
N SER A 207 18.79 1.87 8.65
CA SER A 207 18.67 1.09 9.89
C SER A 207 19.29 1.78 11.12
N SER A 208 20.11 2.81 10.94
CA SER A 208 20.75 3.54 12.04
C SER A 208 21.28 4.92 11.59
N MET A 209 21.54 5.82 12.54
CA MET A 209 22.17 7.11 12.25
C MET A 209 23.62 7.00 11.75
N PRO A 210 24.49 6.12 12.28
CA PRO A 210 25.82 5.90 11.68
C PRO A 210 25.75 5.48 10.21
N HIS A 211 24.79 4.63 9.84
CA HIS A 211 24.58 4.24 8.45
C HIS A 211 24.21 5.43 7.56
N LEU A 212 23.39 6.37 8.07
CA LEU A 212 23.10 7.62 7.36
C LEU A 212 24.36 8.46 7.14
N LEU A 213 25.19 8.63 8.17
CA LEU A 213 26.43 9.41 8.07
C LEU A 213 27.37 8.83 7.02
N GLU A 214 27.56 7.50 7.01
CA GLU A 214 28.38 6.83 5.99
C GLU A 214 27.84 7.03 4.56
N ILE A 215 26.51 7.04 4.37
CA ILE A 215 25.89 7.34 3.07
C ILE A 215 26.20 8.77 2.67
N VAL A 216 26.04 9.72 3.59
CA VAL A 216 26.18 11.13 3.30
C VAL A 216 27.65 11.51 3.02
N GLU A 217 28.61 10.93 3.73
CA GLU A 217 30.05 11.11 3.43
C GLU A 217 30.40 10.74 1.98
N ARG A 218 29.69 9.76 1.41
CA ARG A 218 29.87 9.32 0.01
C ARG A 218 29.06 10.15 -0.98
N THR A 219 28.16 11.01 -0.51
CA THR A 219 27.23 11.80 -1.32
C THR A 219 27.27 13.29 -0.93
N PRO A 220 28.44 13.96 -1.00
CA PRO A 220 28.58 15.34 -0.51
C PRO A 220 27.79 16.38 -1.32
N ASN A 221 27.33 16.04 -2.54
CA ASN A 221 26.64 16.96 -3.44
C ASN A 221 25.10 16.93 -3.31
N LEU A 222 24.56 16.27 -2.28
CA LEU A 222 23.12 16.16 -2.10
C LEU A 222 22.45 17.53 -1.97
N GLN A 223 21.39 17.71 -2.76
CA GLN A 223 20.48 18.85 -2.68
C GLN A 223 19.17 18.50 -1.98
N ARG A 224 18.74 17.23 -2.09
CA ARG A 224 17.54 16.71 -1.44
C ARG A 224 17.83 15.37 -0.79
N LEU A 225 17.50 15.26 0.49
CA LEU A 225 17.65 14.05 1.27
C LEU A 225 16.33 13.73 1.96
N SER A 226 15.73 12.61 1.60
CA SER A 226 14.60 11.97 2.26
C SER A 226 15.08 10.68 2.92
N VAL A 227 14.75 10.51 4.19
CA VAL A 227 15.18 9.38 4.99
C VAL A 227 13.97 8.76 5.68
N THR A 228 13.82 7.46 5.50
CA THR A 228 12.85 6.65 6.24
C THR A 228 13.60 5.74 7.20
N PHE A 229 13.36 5.88 8.51
CA PHE A 229 13.92 4.97 9.51
C PHE A 229 13.17 3.63 9.49
N ALA A 230 13.90 2.54 9.30
CA ALA A 230 13.35 1.20 9.20
C ALA A 230 12.71 0.69 10.51
N ASP A 231 11.77 -0.24 10.37
CA ASP A 231 11.18 -1.00 11.48
C ASP A 231 12.30 -1.66 12.31
N CYS A 232 12.30 -1.44 13.63
CA CYS A 232 13.33 -1.95 14.56
C CYS A 232 14.68 -1.24 14.52
N PHE A 233 14.70 0.09 14.35
CA PHE A 233 15.87 0.96 14.62
C PHE A 233 16.63 0.58 15.93
N LEU A 234 15.95 -0.07 16.89
CA LEU A 234 16.51 -0.58 18.17
C LEU A 234 17.16 -1.97 18.15
N GLN A 235 16.75 -2.93 17.30
CA GLN A 235 17.34 -4.28 17.34
C GLN A 235 18.81 -4.30 16.89
N CYS A 236 19.20 -3.34 16.06
CA CYS A 236 20.60 -3.11 15.70
C CYS A 236 21.34 -2.33 16.80
N TYR A 237 20.65 -1.53 17.61
CA TYR A 237 21.20 -0.67 18.66
C TYR A 237 21.53 -1.44 19.94
N GLU A 238 20.73 -2.43 20.35
CA GLU A 238 21.04 -3.26 21.53
C GLU A 238 22.31 -4.12 21.36
N LYS A 239 22.78 -4.32 20.11
CA LYS A 239 24.00 -5.10 19.83
C LYS A 239 25.25 -4.25 19.59
N VAL A 240 25.10 -2.94 19.37
CA VAL A 240 26.23 -2.07 19.06
C VAL A 240 26.24 -0.93 20.08
N ASN A 241 27.25 -0.94 20.97
CA ASN A 241 27.50 0.06 22.01
C ASN A 241 27.82 1.46 21.43
N TYR A 242 26.96 2.02 20.57
CA TYR A 242 27.07 3.40 20.12
C TYR A 242 26.42 4.32 21.14
N THR A 243 27.18 4.68 22.17
CA THR A 243 26.80 5.72 23.12
C THR A 243 26.60 7.06 22.40
N TYR A 244 25.72 7.92 22.92
CA TYR A 244 25.50 9.27 22.40
C TYR A 244 26.82 10.07 22.23
N SER A 245 27.75 9.95 23.19
CA SER A 245 29.09 10.57 23.14
C SER A 245 29.95 10.12 21.95
N TYR A 246 29.84 8.84 21.55
CA TYR A 246 30.55 8.34 20.38
C TYR A 246 29.91 8.90 19.10
N PHE A 247 28.58 9.01 19.05
CA PHE A 247 27.89 9.62 17.92
C PHE A 247 28.23 11.12 17.78
N GLU A 248 28.29 11.88 18.87
CA GLU A 248 28.76 13.27 18.86
C GLU A 248 30.15 13.40 18.24
N THR A 249 31.06 12.47 18.56
CA THR A 249 32.42 12.47 17.99
C THR A 249 32.42 12.22 16.48
N ILE A 250 31.57 11.31 15.98
CA ILE A 250 31.46 11.08 14.53
C ILE A 250 30.87 12.32 13.85
N VAL A 251 29.78 12.85 14.40
CA VAL A 251 29.07 14.00 13.84
C VAL A 251 29.92 15.27 13.85
N ALA A 252 30.79 15.46 14.85
CA ALA A 252 31.72 16.59 14.88
C ALA A 252 32.78 16.54 13.75
N ASN A 253 33.12 15.34 13.26
CA ASN A 253 34.08 15.16 12.16
C ASN A 253 33.42 15.12 10.78
N PHE A 254 32.09 15.17 10.74
CA PHE A 254 31.30 15.08 9.53
C PHE A 254 31.34 16.40 8.75
N ARG A 255 31.49 16.30 7.42
CA ARG A 255 31.44 17.48 6.55
C ARG A 255 30.00 17.91 6.33
N PRO A 256 29.63 19.17 6.65
CA PRO A 256 28.27 19.66 6.44
C PRO A 256 27.81 19.54 4.99
N LEU A 257 26.55 19.17 4.79
CA LEU A 257 25.92 19.13 3.46
C LEU A 257 25.56 20.55 2.99
N ILE A 258 26.57 21.28 2.51
CA ILE A 258 26.43 22.70 2.11
C ILE A 258 25.43 22.94 0.97
N ASN A 259 25.13 21.92 0.16
CA ASN A 259 24.21 22.02 -0.98
C ASN A 259 22.77 21.60 -0.64
N LEU A 260 22.52 21.14 0.60
CA LEU A 260 21.22 20.59 0.97
C LEU A 260 20.18 21.71 1.08
N THR A 261 19.16 21.64 0.24
CA THR A 261 18.03 22.59 0.24
C THR A 261 16.78 22.01 0.91
N HIS A 262 16.67 20.68 0.91
CA HIS A 262 15.52 19.96 1.47
C HIS A 262 15.96 18.74 2.25
N LEU A 263 15.50 18.65 3.50
CA LEU A 263 15.64 17.49 4.36
C LEU A 263 14.26 16.97 4.76
N CYS A 264 14.03 15.67 4.59
CA CYS A 264 12.84 14.98 5.06
C CYS A 264 13.27 13.77 5.89
N LEU A 265 12.83 13.69 7.14
CA LEU A 265 13.11 12.57 8.03
C LEU A 265 11.79 11.98 8.51
N SER A 266 11.63 10.67 8.36
CA SER A 266 10.39 9.99 8.74
C SER A 266 10.63 8.62 9.34
N THR A 267 9.77 8.17 10.26
CA THR A 267 9.72 6.76 10.65
C THR A 267 8.85 5.97 9.68
N LYS A 268 9.18 4.70 9.47
CA LYS A 268 8.31 3.82 8.71
C LYS A 268 7.01 3.54 9.49
N GLN A 269 5.88 3.82 8.85
CA GLN A 269 4.55 3.57 9.41
C GLN A 269 4.29 2.06 9.51
N ILE A 270 4.07 1.53 10.72
CA ILE A 270 3.75 0.11 10.93
C ILE A 270 2.26 -0.06 11.20
N ASN A 271 1.59 -0.79 10.31
CA ASN A 271 0.20 -1.21 10.53
C ASN A 271 0.15 -2.16 11.75
N ASN A 272 -0.55 -1.74 12.82
CA ASN A 272 -0.94 -2.53 14.00
C ASN A 272 0.11 -2.83 15.08
N ARG A 273 1.19 -2.04 15.26
CA ARG A 273 2.06 -2.16 16.44
C ARG A 273 2.58 -0.80 16.92
N PRO A 274 2.59 -0.52 18.24
CA PRO A 274 3.37 0.57 18.78
C PRO A 274 4.84 0.23 18.57
N THR A 275 5.57 1.04 17.81
CA THR A 275 7.01 0.87 17.59
C THR A 275 7.66 2.23 17.51
N ASN A 276 8.88 2.31 18.06
CA ASN A 276 9.77 3.48 18.11
C ASN A 276 9.74 4.31 19.40
N GLU A 277 9.20 3.79 20.52
CA GLU A 277 9.26 4.47 21.83
C GLU A 277 10.66 5.00 22.18
N ARG A 278 11.72 4.23 21.89
CA ARG A 278 13.13 4.64 22.14
C ARG A 278 13.82 5.22 20.89
N PHE A 279 13.10 5.96 20.05
CA PHE A 279 13.69 6.66 18.90
C PHE A 279 14.72 7.70 19.38
N PRO A 280 15.98 7.69 18.92
CA PRO A 280 17.02 8.58 19.44
C PRO A 280 16.94 9.95 18.77
N PHE A 281 15.93 10.74 19.14
CA PHE A 281 15.76 12.07 18.59
C PHE A 281 16.99 12.97 18.78
N ASP A 282 17.72 12.82 19.89
CA ASP A 282 18.93 13.63 20.15
C ASP A 282 19.99 13.47 19.03
N GLN A 283 20.13 12.27 18.44
CA GLN A 283 21.03 12.04 17.32
C GLN A 283 20.53 12.68 16.03
N VAL A 284 19.21 12.63 15.83
CA VAL A 284 18.55 13.30 14.70
C VAL A 284 18.72 14.81 14.80
N GLN A 285 18.55 15.36 16.00
CA GLN A 285 18.79 16.77 16.31
C GLN A 285 20.22 17.16 15.96
N LEU A 286 21.22 16.43 16.48
CA LEU A 286 22.63 16.70 16.19
C LEU A 286 22.94 16.70 14.69
N PHE A 287 22.36 15.74 13.94
CA PHE A 287 22.52 15.68 12.49
C PHE A 287 21.92 16.89 11.77
N ILE A 288 20.70 17.31 12.14
CA ILE A 288 20.06 18.49 11.56
C ILE A 288 20.87 19.74 11.89
N ASP A 289 21.28 19.91 13.14
CA ASP A 289 22.05 21.07 13.61
C ASP A 289 23.41 21.17 12.88
N GLN A 290 24.08 20.06 12.57
CA GLN A 290 25.31 20.09 11.75
C GLN A 290 25.06 20.42 10.27
N CYS A 291 23.92 20.00 9.72
CA CYS A 291 23.57 20.35 8.33
C CYS A 291 23.15 21.84 8.23
N TYR A 292 22.61 22.41 9.30
CA TYR A 292 22.15 23.79 9.37
C TYR A 292 23.25 24.73 9.90
N LEU A 293 24.12 25.18 9.00
CA LEU A 293 25.06 26.27 9.30
C LEU A 293 24.38 27.63 9.07
N LYS A 294 24.88 28.70 9.72
CA LYS A 294 24.41 30.10 9.48
C LYS A 294 24.49 30.53 8.01
N THR A 295 25.32 29.86 7.20
CA THR A 295 25.50 30.08 5.76
C THR A 295 24.80 29.02 4.90
N SER A 296 24.05 28.09 5.50
CA SER A 296 23.42 26.98 4.79
C SER A 296 22.22 27.45 3.96
N ILE A 297 22.00 26.77 2.82
CA ILE A 297 20.84 26.98 1.95
C ILE A 297 19.66 26.07 2.30
N LEU A 298 19.70 25.40 3.46
CA LEU A 298 18.67 24.49 3.93
C LEU A 298 17.43 25.29 4.32
N ARG A 299 16.43 25.31 3.44
CA ARG A 299 15.20 26.09 3.63
C ARG A 299 14.02 25.25 4.09
N LYS A 300 13.95 23.98 3.66
CA LYS A 300 12.82 23.11 3.92
C LYS A 300 13.20 21.88 4.74
N VAL A 301 12.64 21.78 5.93
CA VAL A 301 12.77 20.61 6.81
C VAL A 301 11.38 20.01 7.06
N THR A 302 11.25 18.71 6.80
CA THR A 302 10.02 17.94 7.06
C THR A 302 10.34 16.80 8.01
N LEU A 303 9.64 16.73 9.13
CA LEU A 303 9.81 15.69 10.16
C LEU A 303 8.48 14.97 10.37
N ASN A 304 8.46 13.65 10.20
CA ASN A 304 7.26 12.83 10.34
C ASN A 304 7.51 11.57 11.18
N PHE A 305 7.11 11.59 12.45
CA PHE A 305 7.42 10.50 13.39
C PHE A 305 6.16 9.82 13.92
N ASP A 306 6.15 8.49 13.90
CA ASP A 306 5.04 7.67 14.35
C ASP A 306 5.42 6.93 15.64
N TYR A 307 4.60 7.11 16.68
CA TYR A 307 4.62 6.40 17.95
C TYR A 307 5.96 6.46 18.71
N ILE A 308 6.56 7.66 18.79
CA ILE A 308 7.78 7.92 19.56
C ILE A 308 7.46 8.41 20.98
N MET A 309 8.37 8.27 21.95
CA MET A 309 8.14 8.85 23.28
C MET A 309 8.24 10.39 23.26
N PHE A 310 7.35 11.05 23.99
CA PHE A 310 7.46 12.49 24.20
C PHE A 310 8.64 12.83 25.13
N ASN A 311 9.34 13.92 24.81
CA ASN A 311 10.43 14.47 25.61
C ASN A 311 10.39 16.01 25.48
N GLU A 312 10.49 16.73 26.60
CA GLU A 312 10.49 18.21 26.61
C GLU A 312 11.67 18.81 25.83
N ASN A 313 12.83 18.15 25.83
CA ASN A 313 14.00 18.57 25.04
C ASN A 313 13.74 18.42 23.53
N LEU A 314 13.03 17.36 23.15
CA LEU A 314 12.56 17.18 21.77
C LEU A 314 11.61 18.32 21.42
N TRP A 315 10.61 18.58 22.26
CA TRP A 315 9.59 19.59 21.98
C TRP A 315 10.18 21.00 21.84
N SER A 316 11.04 21.42 22.77
CA SER A 316 11.74 22.71 22.70
C SER A 316 12.56 22.86 21.41
N THR A 317 13.19 21.77 20.94
CA THR A 317 13.91 21.73 19.67
C THR A 317 12.98 21.91 18.47
N ILE A 318 11.81 21.25 18.47
CA ILE A 318 10.80 21.39 17.41
C ILE A 318 10.26 22.82 17.33
N VAL A 319 9.96 23.45 18.48
CA VAL A 319 9.54 24.86 18.54
C VAL A 319 10.63 25.77 17.99
N ARG A 320 11.89 25.55 18.38
CA ARG A 320 13.05 26.30 17.85
C ARG A 320 13.14 26.16 16.33
N TYR A 321 13.02 24.95 15.78
CA TYR A 321 13.09 24.72 14.33
C TYR A 321 11.97 25.38 13.55
N LYS A 322 10.75 25.41 14.10
CA LYS A 322 9.63 26.12 13.48
C LYS A 322 9.90 27.60 13.26
N ASN A 323 10.68 28.21 14.16
CA ASN A 323 11.08 29.61 14.07
C ASN A 323 12.38 29.82 13.27
N THR A 324 13.12 28.75 12.99
CA THR A 324 14.45 28.81 12.36
C THR A 324 14.40 28.62 10.85
N PHE A 325 13.57 27.70 10.35
CA PHE A 325 13.53 27.35 8.93
C PHE A 325 12.38 28.04 8.18
N ASP A 326 12.63 28.50 6.94
CA ASP A 326 11.61 29.12 6.07
C ASP A 326 10.36 28.23 5.90
N ARG A 327 10.57 26.91 5.77
CA ARG A 327 9.51 25.90 5.64
C ARG A 327 9.78 24.73 6.55
N PHE A 328 9.09 24.70 7.68
CA PHE A 328 9.13 23.61 8.63
C PHE A 328 7.77 22.92 8.71
N ASP A 329 7.75 21.66 8.26
CA ASP A 329 6.58 20.77 8.32
C ASP A 329 6.85 19.69 9.37
N PHE A 330 6.04 19.64 10.42
CA PHE A 330 6.16 18.66 11.50
C PHE A 330 4.86 17.89 11.69
N TYR A 331 4.97 16.57 11.83
CA TYR A 331 3.95 15.69 12.37
C TYR A 331 4.63 14.67 13.27
N ALA A 332 4.13 14.49 14.48
CA ALA A 332 4.56 13.39 15.34
C ALA A 332 3.40 12.82 16.14
N SER A 333 3.36 11.49 16.23
CA SER A 333 2.47 10.74 17.11
C SER A 333 3.26 10.28 18.33
N PHE A 334 2.87 10.71 19.52
CA PHE A 334 3.59 10.45 20.77
C PHE A 334 2.91 9.40 21.64
N THR A 335 3.68 8.45 22.18
CA THR A 335 3.28 7.62 23.32
C THR A 335 3.48 8.41 24.61
N VAL A 336 2.42 8.54 25.41
CA VAL A 336 2.43 9.42 26.58
C VAL A 336 1.82 8.74 27.80
N ASN A 337 2.49 8.87 28.95
CA ASN A 337 2.00 8.34 30.23
C ASN A 337 1.10 9.33 30.98
N ASP A 338 1.23 10.62 30.66
CA ASP A 338 0.44 11.72 31.21
C ASP A 338 0.13 12.73 30.08
N ILE A 339 -1.11 12.72 29.62
CA ILE A 339 -1.55 13.58 28.51
C ILE A 339 -1.68 15.04 28.96
N ALA A 340 -2.06 15.29 30.22
CA ALA A 340 -2.42 16.63 30.68
C ALA A 340 -1.21 17.57 30.70
N SER A 341 -0.08 17.13 31.26
CA SER A 341 1.17 17.90 31.30
C SER A 341 1.70 18.24 29.89
N ILE A 342 1.53 17.33 28.94
CA ILE A 342 1.95 17.54 27.55
C ILE A 342 1.07 18.57 26.86
N ILE A 343 -0.25 18.52 27.09
CA ILE A 343 -1.18 19.52 26.57
C ILE A 343 -0.83 20.91 27.09
N GLU A 344 -0.58 21.07 28.39
CA GLU A 344 -0.17 22.36 28.97
C GLU A 344 1.13 22.87 28.31
N THR A 345 2.09 21.97 28.09
CA THR A 345 3.35 22.28 27.41
C THR A 345 3.14 22.74 25.96
N ILE A 346 2.23 22.12 25.22
CA ILE A 346 1.91 22.49 23.83
C ILE A 346 1.15 23.82 23.79
N GLN A 347 0.14 23.98 24.65
CA GLN A 347 -0.71 25.18 24.70
C GLN A 347 0.07 26.46 25.03
N SER A 348 1.20 26.35 25.73
CA SER A 348 2.08 27.50 26.00
C SER A 348 2.74 28.10 24.74
N ASN A 349 2.81 27.36 23.62
CA ASN A 349 3.48 27.76 22.37
C ASN A 349 2.50 27.87 21.17
N ASN A 350 1.26 28.29 21.45
CA ASN A 350 0.05 27.85 20.73
C ASN A 350 -0.09 28.27 19.25
N ASP A 351 0.56 29.32 18.74
CA ASP A 351 0.16 29.89 17.44
C ASP A 351 0.68 29.12 16.22
N HIS A 352 1.71 28.28 16.39
CA HIS A 352 2.37 27.59 15.29
C HIS A 352 2.10 26.09 15.21
N PHE A 353 1.40 25.51 16.19
CA PHE A 353 1.15 24.08 16.29
C PHE A 353 -0.28 23.80 16.73
N ASP A 354 -0.76 22.63 16.36
CA ASP A 354 -2.04 22.10 16.80
C ASP A 354 -1.88 20.61 17.12
N TYR A 355 -2.87 20.03 17.80
CA TYR A 355 -2.81 18.64 18.21
C TYR A 355 -4.19 17.98 18.25
N HIS A 356 -4.20 16.66 18.23
CA HIS A 356 -5.37 15.86 18.56
C HIS A 356 -4.96 14.60 19.32
N ILE A 357 -5.90 13.97 20.00
CA ILE A 357 -5.63 12.85 20.92
C ILE A 357 -6.34 11.61 20.39
N GLU A 358 -5.60 10.51 20.33
CA GLU A 358 -6.14 9.18 20.10
C GLU A 358 -6.38 8.51 21.46
N ASP A 359 -7.66 8.33 21.82
CA ASP A 359 -8.07 7.76 23.10
C ASP A 359 -7.83 6.23 23.13
N VAL A 360 -7.33 5.73 24.26
CA VAL A 360 -7.07 4.31 24.50
C VAL A 360 -7.76 3.93 25.81
N ASP A 361 -8.46 2.78 25.84
CA ASP A 361 -9.31 2.35 26.94
C ASP A 361 -8.70 2.64 28.35
N PRO A 362 -9.34 3.50 29.16
CA PRO A 362 -8.87 3.83 30.50
C PRO A 362 -8.71 2.61 31.43
N LYS A 363 -9.39 1.48 31.12
CA LYS A 363 -9.32 0.23 31.88
C LYS A 363 -8.07 -0.60 31.59
N PHE A 364 -7.43 -0.43 30.44
CA PHE A 364 -6.31 -1.29 30.01
C PHE A 364 -4.97 -0.56 29.84
N SER A 365 -4.92 0.77 29.80
CA SER A 365 -3.65 1.50 29.85
C SER A 365 -3.81 2.97 30.27
N ARG A 366 -2.81 3.50 31.00
CA ARG A 366 -2.60 4.95 31.21
C ARG A 366 -2.04 5.67 29.98
N ALA A 367 -1.83 4.97 28.86
CA ALA A 367 -1.16 5.52 27.70
C ALA A 367 -2.15 5.80 26.57
N GLY A 368 -2.49 7.07 26.34
CA GLY A 368 -3.09 7.51 25.08
C GLY A 368 -2.00 7.94 24.10
N PHE A 369 -2.38 8.30 22.86
CA PHE A 369 -1.46 8.92 21.93
C PHE A 369 -1.84 10.38 21.68
N VAL A 370 -0.83 11.24 21.60
CA VAL A 370 -1.02 12.65 21.24
C VAL A 370 -0.35 12.88 19.89
N HIS A 371 -1.12 13.33 18.91
CA HIS A 371 -0.63 13.69 17.60
C HIS A 371 -0.44 15.20 17.53
N ILE A 372 0.77 15.66 17.25
CA ILE A 372 1.12 17.08 17.18
C ILE A 372 1.59 17.40 15.77
N TYR A 373 1.19 18.56 15.25
CA TYR A 373 1.56 19.00 13.91
C TYR A 373 1.70 20.51 13.80
N SER A 374 2.56 20.96 12.88
CA SER A 374 2.83 22.39 12.67
C SER A 374 1.83 23.05 11.71
N LEU A 375 1.40 24.28 11.99
CA LEU A 375 0.50 25.05 11.14
C LEU A 375 1.26 25.90 10.09
N PRO A 376 0.73 26.04 8.86
CA PRO A 376 -0.33 25.22 8.27
C PRO A 376 0.18 23.81 7.95
N PHE A 377 -0.61 22.78 8.23
CA PHE A 377 -0.31 21.40 7.84
C PHE A 377 -1.31 20.92 6.79
N ALA A 378 -0.84 20.11 5.83
CA ALA A 378 -1.70 19.41 4.90
C ALA A 378 -1.63 17.91 5.21
N PHE A 379 -2.75 17.34 5.63
CA PHE A 379 -2.89 15.92 5.89
C PHE A 379 -3.30 15.20 4.62
N ASP A 380 -2.54 14.20 4.18
CA ASP A 380 -3.04 13.19 3.24
C ASP A 380 -3.77 12.06 3.99
N LYS A 381 -3.22 11.69 5.15
CA LYS A 381 -3.73 10.67 6.05
C LYS A 381 -3.96 11.25 7.44
N LEU A 382 -5.05 10.86 8.09
CA LEU A 382 -5.37 11.28 9.45
C LEU A 382 -5.72 10.05 10.30
N HIS A 383 -5.15 10.00 11.50
CA HIS A 383 -5.26 8.89 12.45
C HIS A 383 -6.01 9.34 13.70
N GLY A 384 -6.81 8.45 14.30
CA GLY A 384 -7.08 8.43 15.74
C GLY A 384 -7.75 9.68 16.33
N PHE A 385 -9.02 9.93 16.01
CA PHE A 385 -9.86 10.91 16.72
C PHE A 385 -11.30 10.40 16.80
N ILE A 386 -12.06 10.83 17.81
CA ILE A 386 -13.43 10.35 18.03
C ILE A 386 -14.44 11.24 17.31
N SER A 387 -14.19 12.56 17.34
CA SER A 387 -15.05 13.58 16.74
C SER A 387 -14.22 14.63 16.02
N CYS A 388 -14.71 15.13 14.87
CA CYS A 388 -14.06 16.25 14.19
C CYS A 388 -14.01 17.53 15.03
N SER A 389 -14.81 17.62 16.11
CA SER A 389 -14.70 18.72 17.09
C SER A 389 -13.42 18.69 17.91
N GLU A 390 -12.72 17.54 17.96
CA GLU A 390 -11.42 17.37 18.63
C GLU A 390 -10.26 17.80 17.72
N LEU A 391 -10.54 18.14 16.46
CA LEU A 391 -9.54 18.60 15.51
C LEU A 391 -9.39 20.12 15.61
N GLY A 392 -8.14 20.58 15.44
CA GLY A 392 -7.80 22.00 15.46
C GLY A 392 -8.54 22.81 14.40
N SER A 393 -9.31 23.82 14.82
CA SER A 393 -10.10 24.68 13.92
C SER A 393 -9.26 25.55 12.98
N ARG A 394 -7.96 25.69 13.27
CA ARG A 394 -7.00 26.46 12.48
C ARG A 394 -6.44 25.69 11.27
N SER A 395 -6.71 24.39 11.20
CA SER A 395 -6.26 23.53 10.11
C SER A 395 -7.33 23.30 9.06
N SER A 396 -6.89 23.15 7.81
CA SER A 396 -7.76 22.69 6.74
C SER A 396 -7.64 21.18 6.58
N PHE A 397 -8.74 20.46 6.75
CA PHE A 397 -8.81 19.01 6.55
C PHE A 397 -9.28 18.61 5.14
N LEU A 398 -9.34 19.58 4.22
CA LEU A 398 -9.76 19.38 2.83
C LEU A 398 -8.80 18.49 2.03
N SER A 399 -7.53 18.40 2.45
CA SER A 399 -6.52 17.55 1.81
C SER A 399 -6.61 16.09 2.23
N VAL A 400 -7.33 15.76 3.31
CA VAL A 400 -7.38 14.40 3.86
C VAL A 400 -8.04 13.46 2.86
N ARG A 401 -7.31 12.42 2.44
CA ARG A 401 -7.80 11.37 1.55
C ARG A 401 -8.04 10.06 2.28
N HIS A 402 -7.31 9.83 3.36
CA HIS A 402 -7.36 8.57 4.10
C HIS A 402 -7.59 8.82 5.59
N LEU A 403 -8.70 8.28 6.10
CA LEU A 403 -9.05 8.35 7.51
C LEU A 403 -8.88 6.97 8.16
N TYR A 404 -8.11 6.90 9.24
CA TYR A 404 -7.88 5.67 10.02
C TYR A 404 -8.34 5.88 11.46
N LEU A 405 -9.43 5.22 11.82
CA LEU A 405 -9.92 5.17 13.19
C LEU A 405 -9.38 3.90 13.84
N THR A 406 -8.46 4.08 14.79
CA THR A 406 -7.76 3.00 15.49
C THR A 406 -8.65 2.27 16.49
N ARG A 407 -8.24 1.04 16.82
CA ARG A 407 -8.92 0.14 17.77
C ARG A 407 -8.73 0.65 19.20
N ASN A 408 -9.83 0.93 19.91
CA ASN A 408 -10.22 0.29 21.18
C ASN A 408 -11.44 0.99 21.80
N TYR A 409 -12.47 0.19 22.15
CA TYR A 409 -13.58 0.54 23.05
C TYR A 409 -14.12 1.97 22.91
N LEU A 410 -14.79 2.26 21.80
CA LEU A 410 -15.56 3.50 21.69
C LEU A 410 -16.72 3.48 22.67
N ALA A 411 -16.54 4.15 23.82
CA ALA A 411 -17.63 4.56 24.69
C ALA A 411 -18.45 5.71 24.08
N ARG A 412 -17.99 6.32 22.98
CA ARG A 412 -18.54 7.53 22.36
C ARG A 412 -18.87 7.32 20.87
N PRO A 413 -19.93 7.97 20.35
CA PRO A 413 -20.35 7.87 18.95
C PRO A 413 -19.37 8.58 17.99
N ILE A 414 -19.11 7.98 16.82
CA ILE A 414 -18.50 8.67 15.67
C ILE A 414 -19.59 9.42 14.89
N SER A 415 -19.30 10.68 14.52
CA SER A 415 -20.16 11.49 13.66
C SER A 415 -19.66 11.49 12.21
N PHE A 416 -20.25 10.66 11.35
CA PHE A 416 -19.94 10.66 9.92
C PHE A 416 -20.43 11.92 9.19
N GLU A 417 -21.45 12.61 9.73
CA GLU A 417 -21.88 13.92 9.25
C GLU A 417 -20.76 14.96 9.36
N SER A 418 -20.12 15.03 10.54
CA SER A 418 -18.99 15.92 10.76
C SER A 418 -17.81 15.56 9.86
N ILE A 419 -17.55 14.25 9.67
CA ILE A 419 -16.50 13.76 8.77
C ILE A 419 -16.77 14.21 7.32
N ALA A 420 -18.00 14.04 6.83
CA ALA A 420 -18.36 14.44 5.47
C ALA A 420 -18.18 15.95 5.23
N ARG A 421 -18.49 16.79 6.24
CA ARG A 421 -18.33 18.25 6.15
C ARG A 421 -16.88 18.71 6.25
N CYS A 422 -16.13 18.17 7.22
CA CYS A 422 -14.75 18.60 7.45
C CYS A 422 -13.76 17.98 6.45
N MET A 423 -14.08 16.79 5.93
CA MET A 423 -13.22 16.02 5.02
C MET A 423 -14.02 15.53 3.81
N PRO A 424 -14.54 16.45 2.97
CA PRO A 424 -15.41 16.11 1.83
C PRO A 424 -14.69 15.30 0.74
N ASN A 425 -13.37 15.21 0.84
CA ASN A 425 -12.45 14.72 -0.17
C ASN A 425 -11.90 13.31 0.11
N LEU A 426 -12.47 12.62 1.12
CA LEU A 426 -12.06 11.29 1.54
C LEU A 426 -12.22 10.25 0.43
N ILE A 427 -11.18 9.45 0.25
CA ILE A 427 -11.13 8.30 -0.65
C ILE A 427 -11.29 7.00 0.15
N SER A 428 -10.77 6.96 1.37
CA SER A 428 -10.74 5.75 2.18
C SER A 428 -11.06 6.02 3.64
N ILE A 429 -11.90 5.18 4.24
CA ILE A 429 -12.18 5.20 5.69
C ILE A 429 -11.93 3.80 6.25
N ASP A 430 -11.02 3.67 7.23
CA ASP A 430 -10.76 2.43 7.98
C ASP A 430 -11.28 2.58 9.42
N CYS A 431 -12.31 1.80 9.72
CA CYS A 431 -12.97 1.71 11.01
C CYS A 431 -12.87 0.28 11.53
N ASN A 432 -12.21 0.09 12.68
CA ASN A 432 -12.00 -1.23 13.25
C ASN A 432 -12.34 -1.22 14.75
N PHE A 433 -13.55 -1.64 15.08
CA PHE A 433 -14.12 -1.57 16.42
C PHE A 433 -14.23 -2.94 17.09
N SER A 434 -13.87 -2.99 18.37
CA SER A 434 -14.24 -4.07 19.29
C SER A 434 -15.26 -3.51 20.27
N PHE A 435 -16.44 -4.11 20.35
CA PHE A 435 -17.54 -3.66 21.19
C PHE A 435 -17.73 -4.62 22.36
N ASP A 436 -17.89 -4.08 23.57
CA ASP A 436 -18.23 -4.87 24.76
C ASP A 436 -19.73 -4.92 24.98
N TYR A 437 -20.17 -6.03 25.56
CA TYR A 437 -21.55 -6.46 25.75
C TYR A 437 -22.49 -5.51 26.52
N SER A 438 -22.02 -4.36 27.00
CA SER A 438 -22.67 -3.62 28.09
C SER A 438 -23.04 -2.17 27.80
N ARG A 439 -22.84 -1.64 26.58
CA ARG A 439 -23.13 -0.24 26.28
C ARG A 439 -23.92 -0.10 24.98
N ASP A 440 -25.00 0.68 25.03
CA ASP A 440 -25.76 1.15 23.87
C ASP A 440 -24.85 2.02 23.00
N ILE A 441 -24.14 1.40 22.08
CA ILE A 441 -23.33 2.13 21.10
C ILE A 441 -24.29 2.66 20.05
N LYS A 442 -24.65 3.93 20.23
CA LYS A 442 -25.25 4.73 19.17
C LYS A 442 -24.09 5.09 18.24
N ILE A 443 -24.09 4.67 16.98
CA ILE A 443 -23.50 5.54 15.96
C ILE A 443 -24.38 6.80 16.06
N SER A 444 -23.79 8.01 16.11
CA SER A 444 -24.60 9.24 16.17
C SER A 444 -25.67 9.18 15.08
N PRO A 445 -26.92 9.65 15.30
CA PRO A 445 -27.93 9.69 14.24
C PRO A 445 -27.28 10.23 12.96
N LEU A 446 -27.25 9.39 11.93
CA LEU A 446 -26.43 9.57 10.75
C LEU A 446 -27.07 10.59 9.82
N ILE A 447 -26.26 11.56 9.41
CA ILE A 447 -26.23 12.25 8.11
C ILE A 447 -27.60 12.80 7.66
N SER A 448 -27.75 14.12 7.68
CA SER A 448 -28.79 14.81 6.93
C SER A 448 -28.73 14.40 5.45
N ASP A 449 -29.85 14.45 4.71
CA ASP A 449 -29.89 14.05 3.28
C ASP A 449 -28.83 14.73 2.40
N GLN A 450 -28.20 15.80 2.88
CA GLN A 450 -27.26 16.64 2.16
C GLN A 450 -25.79 16.17 2.25
N ASP A 451 -25.39 15.33 3.22
CA ASP A 451 -23.97 15.01 3.44
C ASP A 451 -23.54 13.67 2.79
N ILE A 452 -23.25 13.68 1.48
CA ILE A 452 -22.83 12.49 0.70
C ILE A 452 -21.30 12.36 0.62
N LEU A 453 -20.78 11.16 0.89
CA LEU A 453 -19.35 10.81 0.78
C LEU A 453 -18.98 10.41 -0.66
N ASN A 454 -19.05 11.37 -1.58
CA ASN A 454 -18.96 11.18 -3.04
C ASN A 454 -17.66 10.55 -3.56
N TYR A 455 -16.57 10.63 -2.81
CA TYR A 455 -15.25 10.17 -3.26
C TYR A 455 -14.78 8.90 -2.56
N VAL A 456 -15.51 8.41 -1.56
CA VAL A 456 -15.11 7.23 -0.82
C VAL A 456 -15.24 6.00 -1.72
N ARG A 457 -14.10 5.36 -1.99
CA ARG A 457 -13.96 4.13 -2.79
C ARG A 457 -13.62 2.93 -1.93
N PHE A 458 -13.00 3.16 -0.77
CA PHE A 458 -12.66 2.13 0.20
C PHE A 458 -13.33 2.40 1.54
N PHE A 459 -14.04 1.41 2.05
CA PHE A 459 -14.57 1.45 3.39
C PHE A 459 -14.30 0.14 4.10
N ARG A 460 -13.67 0.21 5.27
CA ARG A 460 -13.54 -0.91 6.18
C ARG A 460 -14.30 -0.59 7.44
N PHE A 461 -15.23 -1.46 7.81
CA PHE A 461 -16.01 -1.37 9.03
C PHE A 461 -16.09 -2.74 9.68
N ILE A 462 -15.21 -3.00 10.66
CA ILE A 462 -15.24 -4.23 11.44
C ILE A 462 -15.87 -3.91 12.78
N ALA A 463 -16.97 -4.59 13.09
CA ALA A 463 -17.67 -4.50 14.35
C ALA A 463 -17.85 -5.91 14.92
N GLU A 464 -17.32 -6.16 16.12
CA GLU A 464 -17.62 -7.36 16.90
C GLU A 464 -18.81 -7.08 17.85
N CYS A 465 -20.04 -6.98 17.32
CA CYS A 465 -21.24 -6.98 18.19
C CYS A 465 -21.60 -8.43 18.49
N ARG A 466 -21.35 -8.84 19.74
CA ARG A 466 -21.75 -10.16 20.24
C ARG A 466 -23.16 -10.17 20.84
N CYS A 467 -23.95 -9.17 20.49
CA CYS A 467 -25.29 -8.94 20.99
C CYS A 467 -26.20 -10.12 20.56
N ARG A 468 -27.00 -10.65 21.49
CA ARG A 468 -28.03 -11.71 21.29
C ARG A 468 -29.06 -11.27 20.21
N PRO A 469 -29.95 -12.16 19.70
CA PRO A 469 -30.37 -12.23 18.30
C PRO A 469 -31.39 -11.16 17.83
N GLU A 470 -31.30 -9.93 18.34
CA GLU A 470 -32.03 -8.77 17.85
C GLU A 470 -31.12 -7.93 16.91
N PRO A 471 -31.70 -7.21 15.93
CA PRO A 471 -30.91 -6.36 15.04
C PRO A 471 -30.22 -5.25 15.85
N CYS A 472 -28.89 -5.33 15.98
CA CYS A 472 -28.09 -4.25 16.57
C CYS A 472 -28.37 -2.94 15.81
N ILE A 473 -28.68 -1.87 16.56
CA ILE A 473 -28.87 -0.50 16.03
C ILE A 473 -27.69 -0.08 15.13
N CYS A 474 -26.48 -0.54 15.47
CA CYS A 474 -25.28 -0.35 14.68
C CYS A 474 -25.40 -0.83 13.23
N PHE A 475 -26.15 -1.89 12.95
CA PHE A 475 -26.33 -2.44 11.61
C PHE A 475 -27.32 -1.63 10.76
N THR A 476 -28.41 -1.14 11.35
CA THR A 476 -29.36 -0.24 10.66
C THR A 476 -28.70 1.11 10.30
N GLN A 477 -27.81 1.59 11.15
CA GLN A 477 -27.04 2.80 10.92
C GLN A 477 -25.99 2.58 9.82
N LEU A 478 -25.31 1.44 9.82
CA LEU A 478 -24.34 1.08 8.79
C LEU A 478 -24.96 1.00 7.40
N SER A 479 -26.19 0.49 7.25
CA SER A 479 -26.87 0.47 5.95
C SER A 479 -27.11 1.88 5.40
N GLN A 480 -27.59 2.81 6.24
CA GLN A 480 -27.79 4.21 5.84
C GLN A 480 -26.47 4.87 5.43
N LEU A 481 -25.36 4.53 6.09
CA LEU A 481 -24.04 5.07 5.75
C LEU A 481 -23.55 4.57 4.38
N LEU A 482 -23.77 3.28 4.06
CA LEU A 482 -23.35 2.70 2.77
C LEU A 482 -24.08 3.35 1.59
N ASP A 483 -25.37 3.67 1.73
CA ASP A 483 -26.14 4.38 0.70
C ASP A 483 -25.59 5.79 0.41
N ARG A 484 -24.85 6.39 1.36
CA ARG A 484 -24.19 7.69 1.19
C ARG A 484 -22.80 7.59 0.57
N MET A 485 -22.36 6.41 0.13
CA MET A 485 -21.08 6.16 -0.53
C MET A 485 -21.29 5.59 -1.95
N PRO A 486 -21.85 6.35 -2.91
CA PRO A 486 -22.27 5.84 -4.22
C PRO A 486 -21.13 5.29 -5.09
N ARG A 487 -19.88 5.69 -4.80
CA ARG A 487 -18.67 5.26 -5.53
C ARG A 487 -17.85 4.21 -4.78
N LEU A 488 -18.44 3.56 -3.79
CA LEU A 488 -17.76 2.52 -3.01
C LEU A 488 -17.41 1.32 -3.91
N GLN A 489 -16.11 1.04 -4.06
CA GLN A 489 -15.58 -0.05 -4.89
C GLN A 489 -15.04 -1.21 -4.06
N TYR A 490 -14.55 -0.94 -2.85
CA TYR A 490 -14.00 -1.94 -1.93
C TYR A 490 -14.58 -1.80 -0.53
N LEU A 491 -15.25 -2.86 -0.06
CA LEU A 491 -15.84 -2.95 1.27
C LEU A 491 -15.20 -4.10 2.07
N ILE A 492 -14.80 -3.82 3.31
CA ILE A 492 -14.43 -4.83 4.31
C ILE A 492 -15.40 -4.73 5.47
N ILE A 493 -16.14 -5.80 5.77
CA ILE A 493 -17.24 -5.75 6.74
C ILE A 493 -17.43 -7.08 7.49
N SER A 494 -18.19 -7.03 8.57
CA SER A 494 -18.75 -8.20 9.24
C SER A 494 -20.03 -8.69 8.53
N GLU A 495 -20.20 -10.01 8.32
CA GLU A 495 -21.34 -10.58 7.58
C GLU A 495 -22.72 -10.25 8.19
N HIS A 496 -22.80 -10.10 9.53
CA HIS A 496 -24.02 -9.71 10.24
C HIS A 496 -24.60 -8.37 9.77
N ALA A 497 -23.75 -7.45 9.28
CA ALA A 497 -24.20 -6.16 8.77
C ALA A 497 -25.09 -6.27 7.53
N LEU A 498 -24.93 -7.35 6.75
CA LEU A 498 -25.66 -7.53 5.51
C LEU A 498 -26.91 -8.40 5.63
N ARG A 499 -27.15 -9.03 6.78
CA ARG A 499 -28.26 -9.98 6.95
C ARG A 499 -29.64 -9.31 6.93
N ASN A 500 -29.70 -8.04 7.32
CA ASN A 500 -30.96 -7.35 7.61
C ASN A 500 -31.27 -6.18 6.66
N GLY A 501 -30.38 -5.85 5.70
CA GLY A 501 -30.49 -4.65 4.88
C GLY A 501 -30.75 -4.91 3.40
N TRP A 502 -31.57 -4.05 2.80
CA TRP A 502 -31.84 -3.97 1.35
C TRP A 502 -31.05 -2.78 0.81
N TYR A 503 -29.94 -3.00 0.12
CA TYR A 503 -29.16 -1.90 -0.49
C TYR A 503 -28.54 -2.34 -1.81
N SER A 504 -28.34 -1.39 -2.72
CA SER A 504 -27.63 -1.63 -3.98
C SER A 504 -26.20 -1.15 -3.85
N LEU A 505 -25.26 -2.10 -3.77
CA LEU A 505 -23.82 -1.88 -3.86
C LEU A 505 -23.36 -2.09 -5.30
N ALA A 506 -24.04 -1.44 -6.27
CA ALA A 506 -23.79 -1.64 -7.69
C ALA A 506 -22.34 -1.33 -8.07
N SER A 507 -21.71 -0.31 -7.49
CA SER A 507 -20.32 0.07 -7.77
C SER A 507 -19.27 -0.87 -7.16
N LEU A 508 -19.68 -1.86 -6.35
CA LEU A 508 -18.77 -2.68 -5.56
C LEU A 508 -18.08 -3.75 -6.42
N GLU A 509 -16.75 -3.65 -6.51
CA GLU A 509 -15.89 -4.60 -7.24
C GLU A 509 -15.27 -5.64 -6.31
N ARG A 510 -15.02 -5.26 -5.04
CA ARG A 510 -14.36 -6.11 -4.04
C ARG A 510 -15.09 -6.11 -2.70
N LEU A 511 -15.28 -7.30 -2.13
CA LEU A 511 -15.92 -7.49 -0.83
C LEU A 511 -15.12 -8.46 0.03
N ASP A 512 -14.84 -8.09 1.28
CA ASP A 512 -14.11 -8.90 2.27
C ASP A 512 -14.95 -9.06 3.55
N PHE A 513 -15.45 -10.28 3.79
CA PHE A 513 -16.18 -10.65 5.00
C PHE A 513 -15.23 -11.19 6.07
N ARG A 514 -15.12 -10.47 7.19
CA ARG A 514 -14.19 -10.83 8.27
C ARG A 514 -14.79 -11.58 9.47
N GLN A 515 -15.95 -12.24 9.31
CA GLN A 515 -16.65 -12.96 10.40
C GLN A 515 -17.37 -14.25 9.94
N HIS A 516 -17.82 -15.03 10.93
CA HIS A 516 -17.79 -16.50 11.02
C HIS A 516 -18.90 -17.31 10.32
N ASP A 517 -19.71 -16.72 9.46
CA ASP A 517 -20.97 -17.37 9.06
C ASP A 517 -21.31 -16.98 7.61
N PHE A 518 -21.91 -17.90 6.83
CA PHE A 518 -22.04 -17.79 5.36
C PHE A 518 -23.51 -17.65 4.89
N LYS A 519 -24.39 -17.24 5.80
CA LYS A 519 -25.84 -17.37 5.67
C LYS A 519 -26.46 -16.39 4.68
N SER A 520 -25.84 -15.23 4.41
CA SER A 520 -26.38 -14.19 3.53
C SER A 520 -25.81 -14.17 2.11
N SER A 521 -24.89 -15.08 1.77
CA SER A 521 -24.20 -15.14 0.47
C SER A 521 -25.13 -15.23 -0.75
N HIS A 522 -26.26 -15.95 -0.61
CA HIS A 522 -27.25 -16.13 -1.68
C HIS A 522 -27.88 -14.81 -2.18
N ARG A 523 -27.81 -13.73 -1.38
CA ARG A 523 -28.36 -12.41 -1.76
C ARG A 523 -27.33 -11.51 -2.46
N LEU A 524 -26.04 -11.87 -2.46
CA LEU A 524 -25.00 -11.07 -3.10
C LEU A 524 -25.25 -10.77 -4.58
N PRO A 525 -25.80 -11.69 -5.41
CA PRO A 525 -26.16 -11.38 -6.79
C PRO A 525 -27.08 -10.17 -6.97
N GLU A 526 -28.02 -9.98 -6.05
CA GLU A 526 -28.99 -8.88 -6.12
C GLU A 526 -28.36 -7.57 -5.64
N HIS A 527 -27.51 -7.63 -4.62
CA HIS A 527 -26.97 -6.44 -3.95
C HIS A 527 -25.65 -5.94 -4.55
N ALA A 528 -24.79 -6.81 -5.07
CA ALA A 528 -23.47 -6.47 -5.60
C ALA A 528 -23.22 -7.16 -6.96
N PRO A 529 -24.01 -6.83 -8.00
CA PRO A 529 -23.98 -7.54 -9.29
C PRO A 529 -22.67 -7.39 -10.07
N HIS A 530 -21.87 -6.36 -9.76
CA HIS A 530 -20.59 -6.08 -10.42
C HIS A 530 -19.36 -6.56 -9.63
N LEU A 531 -19.57 -7.34 -8.57
CA LEU A 531 -18.50 -7.89 -7.75
C LEU A 531 -17.55 -8.76 -8.59
N SER A 532 -16.25 -8.47 -8.58
CA SER A 532 -15.22 -9.28 -9.25
C SER A 532 -14.46 -10.16 -8.28
N THR A 533 -14.36 -9.75 -7.02
CA THR A 533 -13.45 -10.36 -6.04
C THR A 533 -14.11 -10.45 -4.67
N LEU A 534 -14.12 -11.65 -4.09
CA LEU A 534 -14.79 -11.93 -2.82
C LEU A 534 -13.88 -12.68 -1.84
N PHE A 535 -13.79 -12.20 -0.61
CA PHE A 535 -12.99 -12.80 0.46
C PHE A 535 -13.88 -13.16 1.65
N PHE A 536 -13.60 -14.31 2.27
CA PHE A 536 -14.28 -14.80 3.46
C PHE A 536 -13.28 -15.30 4.50
N ASP A 537 -13.47 -14.89 5.74
CA ASP A 537 -12.83 -15.44 6.93
C ASP A 537 -13.75 -16.48 7.60
N TYR A 538 -13.50 -17.75 7.33
CA TYR A 538 -14.33 -18.90 7.73
C TYR A 538 -13.75 -19.62 8.96
N GLU A 539 -14.58 -19.96 9.94
CA GLU A 539 -14.19 -20.81 11.07
C GLU A 539 -14.68 -22.25 10.85
N LEU A 540 -13.77 -23.22 10.90
CA LEU A 540 -14.09 -24.65 10.72
C LEU A 540 -14.94 -25.24 11.87
N SER A 541 -15.28 -24.46 12.90
CA SER A 541 -16.03 -24.90 14.08
C SER A 541 -17.54 -25.00 13.85
N SER A 542 -18.11 -24.39 12.80
CA SER A 542 -19.47 -24.69 12.38
C SER A 542 -19.50 -25.99 11.55
N VAL A 543 -19.58 -27.11 12.26
CA VAL A 543 -19.40 -28.51 11.80
C VAL A 543 -20.25 -28.95 10.59
N ASN A 544 -21.20 -28.14 10.08
CA ASN A 544 -22.17 -28.59 9.07
C ASN A 544 -22.03 -28.00 7.66
N THR A 545 -21.26 -26.92 7.44
CA THR A 545 -21.31 -26.19 6.15
C THR A 545 -20.21 -26.57 5.16
N LEU A 546 -19.05 -27.08 5.63
CA LEU A 546 -17.97 -27.62 4.78
C LEU A 546 -17.80 -29.15 4.89
N SER A 547 -18.73 -29.83 5.58
CA SER A 547 -18.65 -31.29 5.78
C SER A 547 -19.01 -32.10 4.53
N SER A 548 -19.55 -31.47 3.48
CA SER A 548 -19.86 -32.12 2.20
C SER A 548 -19.31 -31.35 1.00
N VAL A 549 -18.98 -32.13 -0.03
CA VAL A 549 -18.62 -31.65 -1.37
C VAL A 549 -19.76 -30.81 -1.97
N ASP A 550 -21.00 -31.25 -1.73
CA ASP A 550 -22.21 -30.64 -2.30
C ASP A 550 -22.41 -29.22 -1.77
N ASN A 551 -22.29 -28.99 -0.45
CA ASN A 551 -22.52 -27.67 0.14
C ASN A 551 -21.51 -26.62 -0.38
N LEU A 552 -20.22 -26.97 -0.43
CA LEU A 552 -19.19 -26.07 -0.95
C LEU A 552 -19.39 -25.82 -2.45
N SER A 553 -19.72 -26.86 -3.21
CA SER A 553 -19.98 -26.76 -4.65
C SER A 553 -21.17 -25.86 -4.94
N ASP A 554 -22.28 -26.03 -4.22
CA ASP A 554 -23.53 -25.28 -4.45
C ASP A 554 -23.34 -23.80 -4.09
N ILE A 555 -22.65 -23.51 -2.99
CA ILE A 555 -22.29 -22.16 -2.57
C ILE A 555 -21.42 -21.46 -3.63
N VAL A 556 -20.31 -22.08 -4.02
CA VAL A 556 -19.36 -21.45 -4.94
C VAL A 556 -19.98 -21.33 -6.34
N SER A 557 -20.71 -22.35 -6.78
CA SER A 557 -21.41 -22.33 -8.07
C SER A 557 -22.49 -21.26 -8.11
N SER A 558 -23.34 -21.15 -7.08
CA SER A 558 -24.41 -20.15 -7.04
C SER A 558 -23.87 -18.73 -7.09
N LEU A 559 -22.75 -18.44 -6.40
CA LEU A 559 -22.11 -17.13 -6.44
C LEU A 559 -21.53 -16.81 -7.81
N TYR A 560 -20.77 -17.73 -8.40
CA TYR A 560 -20.24 -17.51 -9.76
C TYR A 560 -21.37 -17.36 -10.77
N MET A 561 -22.37 -18.24 -10.75
CA MET A 561 -23.49 -18.19 -11.70
C MET A 561 -24.36 -16.94 -11.50
N GLY A 562 -24.59 -16.52 -10.26
CA GLY A 562 -25.40 -15.34 -9.92
C GLY A 562 -24.70 -14.01 -10.18
N ILE A 563 -23.35 -13.96 -10.15
CA ILE A 563 -22.57 -12.73 -10.35
C ILE A 563 -21.70 -12.88 -11.62
N PRO A 564 -22.14 -12.36 -12.79
CA PRO A 564 -21.40 -12.48 -14.05
C PRO A 564 -19.97 -11.95 -14.03
N SER A 565 -19.70 -10.90 -13.27
CA SER A 565 -18.39 -10.27 -13.14
C SER A 565 -17.44 -11.01 -12.19
N LEU A 566 -17.92 -11.96 -11.39
CA LEU A 566 -17.12 -12.61 -10.35
C LEU A 566 -16.02 -13.47 -10.99
N LYS A 567 -14.77 -13.18 -10.62
CA LYS A 567 -13.56 -13.86 -11.11
C LYS A 567 -12.81 -14.60 -10.01
N PHE A 568 -12.99 -14.22 -8.75
CA PHE A 568 -12.18 -14.72 -7.64
C PHE A 568 -12.98 -14.83 -6.33
N ILE A 569 -12.84 -15.99 -5.67
CA ILE A 569 -13.36 -16.26 -4.31
C ILE A 569 -12.23 -16.83 -3.45
N SER A 570 -11.92 -16.18 -2.33
CA SER A 570 -10.97 -16.66 -1.33
C SER A 570 -11.67 -17.03 -0.02
N LEU A 571 -11.44 -18.24 0.45
CA LEU A 571 -11.97 -18.78 1.71
C LEU A 571 -10.80 -19.05 2.66
N LYS A 572 -10.61 -18.20 3.67
CA LYS A 572 -9.62 -18.40 4.74
C LYS A 572 -10.24 -19.27 5.83
N THR A 573 -9.50 -20.25 6.33
CA THR A 573 -9.94 -21.14 7.40
C THR A 573 -9.17 -20.89 8.70
N TYR A 574 -9.87 -20.72 9.82
CA TYR A 574 -9.26 -20.68 11.15
C TYR A 574 -9.43 -22.04 11.87
N ARG A 575 -8.33 -22.53 12.46
CA ARG A 575 -8.34 -23.74 13.31
C ARG A 575 -8.87 -23.38 14.69
N ILE A 576 -9.63 -24.30 15.29
CA ILE A 576 -9.89 -24.36 16.74
C ILE A 576 -8.54 -24.18 17.47
N PRO A 577 -8.43 -23.32 18.50
CA PRO A 577 -7.22 -23.22 19.30
C PRO A 577 -7.00 -24.54 20.03
N LEU A 578 -6.14 -25.39 19.49
CA LEU A 578 -5.53 -26.45 20.28
C LEU A 578 -4.63 -25.76 21.32
N PRO A 579 -4.83 -25.99 22.62
CA PRO A 579 -3.97 -25.39 23.62
C PRO A 579 -2.56 -25.97 23.43
N ARG A 580 -1.56 -25.08 23.30
CA ARG A 580 -0.12 -25.37 23.36
C ARG A 580 0.61 -25.84 22.09
N LEU A 581 0.38 -25.21 20.94
CA LEU A 581 1.41 -25.16 19.90
C LEU A 581 1.68 -23.72 19.43
N PRO A 582 2.95 -23.28 19.34
CA PRO A 582 3.27 -21.96 18.80
C PRO A 582 2.77 -21.86 17.36
N TYR A 583 2.24 -20.69 16.98
CA TYR A 583 1.76 -20.31 15.63
C TYR A 583 2.84 -20.52 14.55
N LYS A 584 3.13 -21.77 14.19
CA LYS A 584 3.91 -22.13 13.01
C LYS A 584 2.93 -22.42 11.88
N LYS A 585 2.89 -21.52 10.89
CA LYS A 585 2.40 -21.70 9.51
C LYS A 585 1.61 -23.01 9.29
N THR A 586 0.39 -23.07 9.80
CA THR A 586 -0.46 -24.25 9.66
C THR A 586 -0.98 -24.33 8.23
N ARG A 587 -0.60 -25.37 7.49
CA ARG A 587 -1.17 -25.72 6.19
C ARG A 587 -2.63 -26.18 6.36
N LEU A 588 -3.46 -25.96 5.35
CA LEU A 588 -4.84 -26.43 5.29
C LEU A 588 -4.90 -27.96 5.53
N PRO A 589 -5.80 -28.48 6.40
CA PRO A 589 -5.92 -29.92 6.64
C PRO A 589 -6.19 -30.71 5.34
N LEU A 590 -5.60 -31.89 5.21
CA LEU A 590 -5.76 -32.77 4.03
C LEU A 590 -7.24 -33.06 3.69
N PRO A 591 -8.15 -33.31 4.66
CA PRO A 591 -9.57 -33.52 4.36
C PRO A 591 -10.23 -32.32 3.68
N CYS A 592 -9.92 -31.09 4.11
CA CYS A 592 -10.44 -29.87 3.49
C CYS A 592 -9.94 -29.71 2.05
N GLN A 593 -8.68 -30.09 1.78
CA GLN A 593 -8.15 -30.08 0.42
C GLN A 593 -8.88 -31.11 -0.46
N THR A 594 -9.14 -32.31 0.05
CA THR A 594 -9.88 -33.34 -0.68
C THR A 594 -11.29 -32.90 -1.03
N ILE A 595 -12.03 -32.35 -0.05
CA ILE A 595 -13.40 -31.83 -0.26
C ILE A 595 -13.40 -30.72 -1.31
N ALA A 596 -12.47 -29.75 -1.21
CA ALA A 596 -12.39 -28.66 -2.17
C ALA A 596 -12.02 -29.13 -3.59
N LYS A 597 -11.15 -30.14 -3.75
CA LYS A 597 -10.84 -30.74 -5.06
C LYS A 597 -12.05 -31.46 -5.65
N GLN A 598 -12.77 -32.22 -4.84
CA GLN A 598 -13.98 -32.92 -5.27
C GLN A 598 -15.06 -31.92 -5.67
N ALA A 599 -15.23 -30.85 -4.89
CA ALA A 599 -16.15 -29.76 -5.22
C ALA A 599 -15.77 -29.08 -6.54
N LEU A 600 -14.47 -28.82 -6.77
CA LEU A 600 -14.01 -28.26 -8.05
C LEU A 600 -14.42 -29.14 -9.25
N VAL A 601 -14.13 -30.44 -9.20
CA VAL A 601 -14.49 -31.38 -10.28
C VAL A 601 -16.00 -31.39 -10.50
N HIS A 602 -16.77 -31.38 -9.41
CA HIS A 602 -18.22 -31.35 -9.46
C HIS A 602 -18.73 -30.08 -10.17
N MET A 603 -18.23 -28.90 -9.78
CA MET A 603 -18.58 -27.62 -10.38
C MET A 603 -18.22 -27.53 -11.87
N GLN A 604 -17.02 -27.97 -12.24
CA GLN A 604 -16.54 -28.01 -13.63
C GLN A 604 -17.40 -28.92 -14.52
N SER A 605 -17.94 -30.01 -13.96
CA SER A 605 -18.79 -30.96 -14.69
C SER A 605 -20.24 -30.48 -14.88
N LYS A 606 -20.74 -29.62 -13.97
CA LYS A 606 -22.14 -29.18 -13.95
C LYS A 606 -22.40 -27.91 -14.75
N HIS A 607 -21.43 -27.00 -14.84
CA HIS A 607 -21.64 -25.67 -15.40
C HIS A 607 -20.57 -25.29 -16.42
N ASN A 608 -20.99 -24.95 -17.66
CA ASN A 608 -20.07 -24.56 -18.74
C ASN A 608 -19.15 -23.39 -18.35
N ARG A 609 -19.67 -22.38 -17.64
CA ARG A 609 -18.89 -21.23 -17.17
C ARG A 609 -17.81 -21.63 -16.16
N LEU A 610 -18.05 -22.67 -15.36
CA LEU A 610 -17.12 -23.14 -14.34
C LEU A 610 -16.11 -24.16 -14.86
N ARG A 611 -16.16 -24.52 -16.15
CA ARG A 611 -15.22 -25.46 -16.77
C ARG A 611 -13.75 -25.02 -16.62
N HIS A 612 -13.53 -23.71 -16.59
CA HIS A 612 -12.21 -23.07 -16.41
C HIS A 612 -11.98 -22.59 -14.96
N LEU A 613 -12.83 -23.00 -14.03
CA LEU A 613 -12.63 -22.73 -12.61
C LEU A 613 -11.41 -23.51 -12.13
N THR A 614 -10.56 -22.88 -11.35
CA THR A 614 -9.33 -23.47 -10.81
C THR A 614 -9.25 -23.25 -9.31
N LEU A 615 -8.53 -24.16 -8.64
CA LEU A 615 -8.37 -24.16 -7.20
C LEU A 615 -6.89 -24.03 -6.83
N ASN A 616 -6.57 -23.07 -5.98
CA ASN A 616 -5.25 -22.93 -5.36
C ASN A 616 -5.36 -22.97 -3.82
N TYR A 617 -4.24 -23.26 -3.16
CA TYR A 617 -4.14 -23.24 -1.71
C TYR A 617 -2.97 -22.36 -1.28
N GLU A 618 -3.24 -21.40 -0.40
CA GLU A 618 -2.21 -20.59 0.25
C GLU A 618 -2.35 -20.69 1.77
N TYR A 619 -1.43 -21.39 2.43
CA TYR A 619 -1.47 -21.62 3.88
C TYR A 619 -2.80 -22.24 4.35
N ALA A 620 -3.66 -21.44 4.99
CA ALA A 620 -4.97 -21.83 5.49
C ALA A 620 -6.12 -21.27 4.60
N VAL A 621 -5.81 -20.84 3.38
CA VAL A 621 -6.74 -20.24 2.42
C VAL A 621 -6.97 -21.19 1.24
N MET A 622 -8.22 -21.32 0.82
CA MET A 622 -8.65 -21.96 -0.42
C MET A 622 -9.10 -20.87 -1.41
N GLU A 623 -8.59 -20.92 -2.63
CA GLU A 623 -8.88 -19.90 -3.64
C GLU A 623 -9.49 -20.53 -4.88
N PHE A 624 -10.69 -20.10 -5.23
CA PHE A 624 -11.35 -20.43 -6.49
C PHE A 624 -11.22 -19.23 -7.42
N PHE A 625 -10.76 -19.44 -8.66
CA PHE A 625 -10.67 -18.38 -9.65
C PHE A 625 -11.01 -18.88 -11.05
N LEU A 626 -11.59 -18.04 -11.89
CA LEU A 626 -11.89 -18.36 -13.28
C LEU A 626 -10.71 -17.96 -14.18
N GLU A 627 -10.11 -18.91 -14.89
CA GLU A 627 -9.09 -18.61 -15.90
C GLU A 627 -9.75 -17.97 -17.13
N ASN A 628 -9.27 -16.77 -17.51
CA ASN A 628 -9.58 -16.00 -18.73
C ASN A 628 -10.73 -16.54 -19.60
N MET A 629 -11.92 -15.93 -19.48
CA MET A 629 -12.88 -15.85 -20.59
C MET A 629 -12.60 -14.62 -21.45
#